data_AF-A0A946DS28-F1
#
_entry.id   AF-A0A946DS28-F1
#
_cell.length_a   1.000
_cell.length_b   1.000
_cell.length_c   1.000
_cell.angle_alpha   90.00
_cell.angle_beta   90.00
_cell.angle_gamma   90.00
#
_symmetry.space_group_name_H-M   'P 1'
#
loop_
_entity.id
_entity.type
_entity.pdbx_description
1 polymer ?
#
loop_
_entity_poly.entity_id
_entity_poly.type
_entity_poly.pdbx_seq_one_letter_code
_entity_poly.pdbx_strand_id
1 'polypeptide(L)'
;MRIFTRCCYGVGILAVGYVLGACGAFDAAGLQAQPQPPADAGPSEETIDKIREADNAVNSAMLALKNDGRYSSVTQAPNAFAIMAGGLNALADLESGRGVDPITFAGLYADQANGDIKENLTHDDEGRLLYKGKLVRMYSIGRLKQMYAVRAQILGEEEE
;
A
#
# COMPACT_ATOMS: atom_id res chain seq x y z
N MET A 1 -41.60 -27.97 -42.43
CA MET A 1 -40.14 -28.20 -42.63
C MET A 1 -39.28 -26.96 -42.39
N ARG A 2 -39.56 -25.80 -43.01
CA ARG A 2 -38.72 -24.58 -42.88
C ARG A 2 -38.56 -23.99 -41.46
N ILE A 3 -39.55 -24.15 -40.58
CA ILE A 3 -39.49 -23.65 -39.18
C ILE A 3 -38.55 -24.50 -38.33
N PHE A 4 -38.57 -25.82 -38.52
CA PHE A 4 -37.71 -26.75 -37.80
C PHE A 4 -36.22 -26.51 -38.14
N THR A 5 -35.92 -26.29 -39.42
CA THR A 5 -34.56 -25.95 -39.87
C THR A 5 -34.06 -24.64 -39.25
N ARG A 6 -34.92 -23.63 -39.13
CA ARG A 6 -34.59 -22.33 -38.51
C ARG A 6 -34.33 -22.45 -37.01
N CYS A 7 -35.11 -23.26 -36.29
CA CYS A 7 -34.87 -23.51 -34.88
C CYS A 7 -33.53 -24.25 -34.64
N CYS A 8 -33.19 -25.24 -35.48
CA CYS A 8 -31.91 -25.93 -35.38
C CYS A 8 -30.70 -24.99 -35.57
N TYR A 9 -30.77 -24.06 -36.52
CA TYR A 9 -29.70 -23.07 -36.71
C TYR A 9 -29.56 -22.12 -35.50
N GLY A 10 -30.68 -21.67 -34.93
CA GLY A 10 -30.66 -20.79 -33.76
C GLY A 10 -30.04 -21.45 -32.53
N VAL A 11 -30.39 -22.72 -32.27
CA VAL A 11 -29.81 -23.50 -31.18
C VAL A 11 -28.32 -23.77 -31.41
N GLY A 12 -27.92 -24.04 -32.66
CA GLY A 12 -26.51 -24.23 -33.02
C GLY A 12 -25.65 -23.00 -32.72
N ILE A 13 -26.11 -21.80 -33.08
CA ILE A 13 -25.38 -20.56 -32.81
C ILE A 13 -25.28 -20.29 -31.30
N LEU A 14 -26.35 -20.53 -30.54
CA LEU A 14 -26.35 -20.37 -29.09
C LEU A 14 -25.39 -21.36 -28.40
N ALA A 15 -25.37 -22.61 -28.83
CA ALA A 15 -24.47 -23.62 -28.28
C ALA A 15 -23.00 -23.28 -28.56
N VAL A 16 -22.68 -22.82 -29.78
CA VAL A 16 -21.32 -22.39 -30.14
C VAL A 16 -20.91 -21.15 -29.32
N GLY A 17 -21.80 -20.17 -29.17
CA GLY A 17 -21.55 -18.99 -28.34
C GLY A 17 -21.31 -19.33 -26.87
N TYR A 18 -22.10 -20.26 -26.31
CA TYR A 18 -21.93 -20.73 -24.94
C TYR A 18 -20.59 -21.44 -24.73
N VAL A 19 -20.19 -22.32 -25.66
CA VAL A 19 -18.91 -23.03 -25.58
C VAL A 19 -17.73 -22.06 -25.72
N LEU A 20 -17.78 -21.13 -26.68
CA LEU A 20 -16.71 -20.13 -26.86
C LEU A 20 -16.59 -19.17 -25.67
N GLY A 21 -17.71 -18.78 -25.05
CA GLY A 21 -17.71 -17.97 -23.84
C GLY A 21 -17.21 -18.74 -22.61
N ALA A 22 -17.64 -19.99 -22.42
CA ALA A 22 -17.22 -20.83 -21.30
C ALA A 22 -15.74 -21.22 -21.36
N CYS A 23 -15.16 -21.32 -22.56
CA CYS A 23 -13.73 -21.57 -22.75
C CYS A 23 -12.86 -20.31 -22.63
N GLY A 24 -13.44 -19.15 -22.29
CA GLY A 24 -12.68 -17.90 -22.15
C GLY A 24 -12.00 -17.45 -23.46
N ALA A 25 -12.51 -17.89 -24.63
CA ALA A 25 -11.90 -17.58 -25.92
C ALA A 25 -11.91 -16.07 -26.23
N PHE A 26 -12.74 -15.31 -25.52
CA PHE A 26 -12.84 -13.86 -25.57
C PHE A 26 -12.49 -13.17 -24.26
N ASP A 27 -11.91 -13.89 -23.29
CA ASP A 27 -11.38 -13.23 -22.10
C ASP A 27 -10.27 -12.27 -22.54
N ALA A 28 -10.42 -11.01 -22.16
CA ALA A 28 -9.40 -10.02 -22.41
C ALA A 28 -8.12 -10.47 -21.70
N ALA A 29 -7.05 -10.70 -22.47
CA ALA A 29 -5.73 -10.95 -21.91
C ALA A 29 -5.43 -9.82 -20.91
N GLY A 30 -5.22 -10.18 -19.65
CA GLY A 30 -4.91 -9.22 -18.59
C GLY A 30 -3.69 -8.42 -19.01
N LEU A 31 -3.90 -7.15 -19.38
CA LEU A 31 -2.83 -6.24 -19.74
C LEU A 31 -2.07 -5.89 -18.47
N GLN A 32 -0.93 -6.56 -18.25
CA GLN A 32 0.00 -6.17 -17.21
C GLN A 32 0.91 -5.06 -17.74
N ALA A 33 1.00 -3.94 -17.02
CA ALA A 33 1.84 -2.80 -17.38
C ALA A 33 3.35 -3.11 -17.31
N GLN A 34 3.73 -4.15 -16.56
CA GLN A 34 5.08 -4.69 -16.49
C GLN A 34 5.03 -6.21 -16.51
N PRO A 35 5.97 -6.89 -17.19
CA PRO A 35 6.13 -8.33 -17.07
C PRO A 35 6.41 -8.64 -15.60
N GLN A 36 5.58 -9.48 -14.99
CA GLN A 36 5.84 -9.95 -13.64
C GLN A 36 7.17 -10.71 -13.66
N PRO A 37 8.19 -10.29 -12.88
CA PRO A 37 9.42 -11.05 -12.80
C PRO A 37 9.12 -12.48 -12.36
N PRO A 38 9.89 -13.48 -12.82
CA PRO A 38 9.76 -14.86 -12.35
C PRO A 38 9.70 -14.89 -10.82
N ALA A 39 8.88 -15.77 -10.25
CA ALA A 39 8.68 -15.85 -8.79
C ALA A 39 10.01 -16.01 -8.01
N ASP A 40 11.05 -16.53 -8.66
CA ASP A 40 12.39 -16.75 -8.11
C ASP A 40 13.44 -15.70 -8.51
N ALA A 41 13.07 -14.72 -9.34
CA ALA A 41 13.97 -13.65 -9.77
C ALA A 41 13.98 -12.51 -8.74
N GLY A 42 14.70 -12.71 -7.64
CA GLY A 42 15.02 -11.66 -6.68
C GLY A 42 16.00 -10.61 -7.25
N PRO A 43 16.20 -9.48 -6.55
CA PRO A 43 17.24 -8.51 -6.90
C PRO A 43 18.64 -9.15 -6.92
N SER A 44 19.58 -8.54 -7.64
CA SER A 44 20.98 -8.98 -7.58
C SER A 44 21.55 -8.85 -6.16
N GLU A 45 22.57 -9.63 -5.82
CA GLU A 45 23.25 -9.56 -4.52
C GLU A 45 23.75 -8.13 -4.22
N GLU A 46 24.36 -7.47 -5.21
CA GLU A 46 24.75 -6.05 -5.11
C GLU A 46 23.57 -5.13 -4.77
N THR A 47 22.38 -5.38 -5.35
CA THR A 47 21.18 -4.59 -5.06
C THR A 47 20.69 -4.84 -3.64
N ILE A 48 20.73 -6.09 -3.18
CA ILE A 48 20.37 -6.46 -1.80
C ILE A 48 21.30 -5.74 -0.81
N ASP A 49 22.60 -5.68 -1.10
CA ASP A 49 23.56 -4.99 -0.22
C ASP A 49 23.31 -3.49 -0.16
N LYS A 50 23.03 -2.83 -1.30
CA LYS A 50 22.61 -1.42 -1.32
C LYS A 50 21.33 -1.17 -0.52
N ILE A 51 20.36 -2.07 -0.59
CA ILE A 51 19.11 -1.97 0.20
C ILE A 51 19.42 -2.08 1.70
N ARG A 52 20.32 -2.99 2.11
CA ARG A 52 20.75 -3.12 3.52
C ARG A 52 21.49 -1.88 4.01
N GLU A 53 22.37 -1.31 3.20
CA GLU A 53 23.05 -0.06 3.51
C GLU A 53 22.06 1.09 3.69
N ALA A 54 21.08 1.20 2.80
CA ALA A 54 20.01 2.18 2.90
C ALA A 54 19.17 1.99 4.18
N ASP A 55 18.81 0.75 4.52
CA ASP A 55 18.06 0.45 5.76
C ASP A 55 18.85 0.86 7.01
N ASN A 56 20.16 0.58 7.06
CA ASN A 56 21.03 1.01 8.14
C ASN A 56 21.09 2.54 8.27
N ALA A 57 21.15 3.26 7.15
CA ALA A 57 21.15 4.72 7.14
C ALA A 57 19.81 5.30 7.64
N VAL A 58 18.69 4.74 7.19
CA VAL A 58 17.34 5.13 7.64
C VAL A 58 17.18 4.85 9.14
N ASN A 59 17.63 3.69 9.63
CA ASN A 59 17.61 3.36 11.06
C ASN A 59 18.45 4.33 11.90
N SER A 60 19.63 4.72 11.39
CA SER A 60 20.48 5.70 12.08
C SER A 60 19.80 7.07 12.17
N ALA A 61 19.20 7.55 11.08
CA ALA A 61 18.44 8.80 11.07
C ALA A 61 17.20 8.73 11.97
N MET A 62 16.51 7.59 12.00
CA MET A 62 15.39 7.35 12.93
C MET A 62 15.81 7.52 14.38
N LEU A 63 16.95 6.93 14.79
CA LEU A 63 17.44 7.02 16.16
C LEU A 63 17.78 8.47 16.54
N ALA A 64 18.40 9.24 15.63
CA ALA A 64 18.64 10.66 15.83
C ALA A 64 17.32 11.44 16.04
N LEU A 65 16.33 11.22 15.18
CA LEU A 65 15.01 11.85 15.31
C LEU A 65 14.26 11.44 16.58
N LYS A 66 14.43 10.20 17.06
CA LYS A 66 13.88 9.75 18.34
C LYS A 66 14.54 10.51 19.51
N ASN A 67 15.86 10.66 19.48
CA ASN A 67 16.60 11.40 20.52
C ASN A 67 16.19 12.88 20.56
N ASP A 68 15.88 13.47 19.40
CA ASP A 68 15.34 14.83 19.28
C ASP A 68 13.85 14.95 19.68
N GLY A 69 13.20 13.84 20.04
CA GLY A 69 11.76 13.81 20.35
C GLY A 69 10.85 14.03 19.13
N ARG A 70 11.39 13.90 17.91
CA ARG A 70 10.69 14.16 16.65
C ARG A 70 10.09 12.92 15.99
N TYR A 71 10.36 11.72 16.51
CA TYR A 71 9.88 10.48 15.92
C TYR A 71 9.26 9.50 16.94
N SER A 72 8.04 9.04 16.64
CA SER A 72 7.35 7.97 17.36
C SER A 72 6.57 7.11 16.37
N SER A 73 6.81 5.80 16.40
CA SER A 73 6.20 4.84 15.49
C SER A 73 5.09 4.05 16.16
N VAL A 74 4.05 3.73 15.40
CA VAL A 74 2.96 2.81 15.79
C VAL A 74 3.06 1.46 15.07
N THR A 75 4.04 1.31 14.17
CA THR A 75 4.34 0.08 13.41
C THR A 75 5.71 -0.48 13.77
N GLN A 76 5.91 -1.77 13.53
CA GLN A 76 7.14 -2.50 13.85
C GLN A 76 8.31 -2.03 12.99
N ALA A 77 8.05 -1.81 11.71
CA ALA A 77 9.04 -1.28 10.77
C ALA A 77 9.18 0.25 10.91
N PRO A 78 10.39 0.80 10.72
CA PRO A 78 10.62 2.23 10.56
C PRO A 78 9.85 2.79 9.35
N ASN A 79 9.30 3.99 9.50
CA ASN A 79 8.64 4.70 8.42
C ASN A 79 9.66 5.59 7.70
N ALA A 80 10.26 5.06 6.64
CA ALA A 80 11.30 5.74 5.86
C ALA A 80 10.83 7.11 5.32
N PHE A 81 9.56 7.23 4.90
CA PHE A 81 9.01 8.51 4.42
C PHE A 81 8.99 9.55 5.54
N ALA A 82 8.45 9.19 6.70
CA ALA A 82 8.41 10.07 7.86
C ALA A 82 9.83 10.48 8.31
N ILE A 83 10.78 9.54 8.31
CA ILE A 83 12.19 9.79 8.67
C ILE A 83 12.81 10.81 7.71
N MET A 84 12.66 10.60 6.39
CA MET A 84 13.15 11.54 5.38
C MET A 84 12.44 12.89 5.40
N ALA A 85 11.20 12.95 5.90
CA ALA A 85 10.45 14.20 6.09
C ALA A 85 10.77 14.91 7.43
N GLY A 86 11.80 14.47 8.16
CA GLY A 86 12.24 15.11 9.41
C GLY A 86 11.51 14.63 10.66
N GLY A 87 10.83 13.49 10.60
CA GLY A 87 10.18 12.84 11.73
C GLY A 87 8.65 12.95 11.71
N LEU A 88 8.03 12.12 12.54
CA LEU A 88 6.58 12.06 12.72
C LEU A 88 6.24 11.46 14.09
N ASN A 89 5.23 12.00 14.76
CA ASN A 89 4.66 11.39 15.95
C ASN A 89 3.34 10.69 15.61
N ALA A 90 3.45 9.50 15.01
CA ALA A 90 2.29 8.75 14.54
C ALA A 90 1.36 8.33 15.69
N LEU A 91 1.91 8.10 16.89
CA LEU A 91 1.12 7.78 18.08
C LEU A 91 0.19 8.92 18.46
N ALA A 92 0.72 10.14 18.58
CA ALA A 92 -0.08 11.31 18.93
C ALA A 92 -1.13 11.63 17.86
N ASP A 93 -0.79 11.44 16.58
CA ASP A 93 -1.72 11.63 15.47
C ASP A 93 -2.85 10.60 15.46
N LEU A 94 -2.54 9.33 15.78
CA LEU A 94 -3.52 8.25 15.90
C LEU A 94 -4.45 8.44 17.10
N GLU A 95 -3.92 8.76 18.28
CA GLU A 95 -4.70 9.03 19.51
C GLU A 95 -5.65 10.23 19.34
N SER A 96 -5.19 11.27 18.63
CA SER A 96 -5.99 12.47 18.36
C SER A 96 -6.96 12.32 17.18
N GLY A 97 -6.90 11.21 16.43
CA GLY A 97 -7.74 10.99 15.25
C GLY A 97 -7.42 11.92 14.07
N ARG A 98 -6.20 12.49 14.01
CA ARG A 98 -5.75 13.32 12.87
C ARG A 98 -5.42 12.51 11.62
N GLY A 99 -5.43 11.18 11.75
CA GLY A 99 -5.03 10.23 10.72
C GLY A 99 -3.58 9.82 10.88
N VAL A 100 -3.04 9.14 9.87
CA VAL A 100 -1.65 8.69 9.76
C VAL A 100 -1.14 8.89 8.34
N ASP A 101 0.17 8.84 8.10
CA ASP A 101 0.69 8.89 6.73
C ASP A 101 0.46 7.54 6.00
N PRO A 102 0.67 7.47 4.68
CA PRO A 102 0.38 6.28 3.89
C PRO A 102 1.18 5.03 4.30
N ILE A 103 2.45 5.18 4.70
CA ILE A 103 3.28 4.04 5.09
C ILE A 103 2.81 3.49 6.43
N THR A 104 2.55 4.37 7.40
CA THR A 104 1.97 3.94 8.68
C THR A 104 0.59 3.33 8.48
N PHE A 105 -0.28 3.92 7.64
CA PHE A 105 -1.58 3.34 7.34
C PHE A 105 -1.46 1.90 6.79
N ALA A 106 -0.61 1.70 5.79
CA ALA A 106 -0.38 0.39 5.21
C ALA A 106 0.15 -0.63 6.24
N GLY A 107 1.07 -0.21 7.11
CA GLY A 107 1.59 -1.06 8.18
C GLY A 107 0.52 -1.49 9.18
N LEU A 108 -0.35 -0.56 9.62
CA LEU A 108 -1.46 -0.90 10.51
C LEU A 108 -2.49 -1.82 9.84
N TYR A 109 -2.76 -1.59 8.55
CA TYR A 109 -3.68 -2.41 7.75
C TYR A 109 -3.13 -3.83 7.47
N ALA A 110 -1.81 -4.00 7.49
CA ALA A 110 -1.12 -5.28 7.29
C ALA A 110 -0.72 -5.99 8.60
N ASP A 111 -1.40 -5.68 9.71
CA ASP A 111 -1.16 -6.25 11.04
C ASP A 111 0.27 -6.04 11.59
N GLN A 112 1.00 -5.04 11.07
CA GLN A 112 2.37 -4.67 11.50
C GLN A 112 2.38 -3.64 12.63
N ALA A 113 1.29 -3.52 13.38
CA ALA A 113 1.21 -2.64 14.53
C ALA A 113 2.15 -3.10 15.67
N ASN A 114 2.64 -2.14 16.45
CA ASN A 114 3.36 -2.43 17.71
C ASN A 114 2.39 -2.99 18.76
N GLY A 115 2.90 -3.74 19.74
CA GLY A 115 2.09 -4.47 20.74
C GLY A 115 0.93 -3.66 21.32
N ASP A 116 1.24 -2.51 21.93
CA ASP A 116 0.24 -1.63 22.56
C ASP A 116 -0.83 -1.10 21.59
N ILE A 117 -0.46 -0.91 20.33
CA ILE A 117 -1.35 -0.42 19.29
C ILE A 117 -2.25 -1.54 18.79
N LYS A 118 -1.69 -2.75 18.63
CA LYS A 118 -2.38 -3.93 18.13
C LYS A 118 -3.58 -4.31 18.99
N GLU A 119 -3.46 -4.19 20.32
CA GLU A 119 -4.57 -4.49 21.25
C GLU A 119 -5.79 -3.58 21.06
N ASN A 120 -5.58 -2.40 20.48
CA ASN A 120 -6.60 -1.37 20.29
C ASN A 120 -7.04 -1.23 18.82
N LEU A 121 -6.50 -2.05 17.92
CA LEU A 121 -6.88 -2.07 16.51
C LEU A 121 -7.98 -3.09 16.29
N THR A 122 -9.04 -2.64 15.62
CA THR A 122 -10.16 -3.49 15.20
C THR A 122 -10.57 -3.14 13.78
N HIS A 123 -11.51 -3.89 13.23
CA HIS A 123 -12.17 -3.57 11.98
C HIS A 123 -13.67 -3.45 12.22
N ASP A 124 -14.34 -2.60 11.45
CA ASP A 124 -15.81 -2.56 11.44
C ASP A 124 -16.41 -3.57 10.47
N ASP A 125 -17.74 -3.57 10.35
CA ASP A 125 -18.51 -4.48 9.49
C ASP A 125 -18.18 -4.32 8.00
N GLU A 126 -17.59 -3.19 7.60
CA GLU A 126 -17.14 -2.93 6.22
C GLU A 126 -15.66 -3.27 6.01
N GLY A 127 -14.98 -3.82 7.03
CA GLY A 127 -13.57 -4.15 6.99
C GLY A 127 -12.64 -2.92 7.08
N ARG A 128 -13.14 -1.78 7.56
CA ARG A 128 -12.33 -0.56 7.69
C ARG A 128 -11.58 -0.57 9.02
N LEU A 129 -10.33 -0.13 8.98
CA LEU A 129 -9.45 -0.10 10.15
C LEU A 129 -9.91 0.93 11.20
N LEU A 130 -10.08 0.47 12.43
CA LEU A 130 -10.42 1.27 13.60
C LEU A 130 -9.30 1.24 14.62
N TYR A 131 -9.06 2.37 15.29
CA TYR A 131 -8.22 2.45 16.49
C TYR A 131 -9.06 3.01 17.64
N LYS A 132 -9.18 2.25 18.74
CA LYS A 132 -10.06 2.60 19.87
C LYS A 132 -11.48 3.00 19.43
N GLY A 133 -12.03 2.28 18.46
CA GLY A 133 -13.36 2.52 17.88
C GLY A 133 -13.47 3.71 16.93
N LYS A 134 -12.39 4.44 16.65
CA LYS A 134 -12.36 5.54 15.68
C LYS A 134 -11.77 5.09 14.36
N LEU A 135 -12.38 5.51 13.24
CA LEU A 135 -11.89 5.22 11.90
C LEU A 135 -10.49 5.80 11.68
N VAL A 136 -9.52 4.94 11.38
CA VAL A 136 -8.18 5.35 10.98
C VAL A 136 -8.25 5.85 9.55
N ARG A 137 -7.66 7.01 9.30
CA ARG A 137 -7.65 7.66 7.97
C ARG A 137 -6.23 8.06 7.62
N MET A 138 -5.95 8.16 6.33
CA MET A 138 -4.72 8.84 5.90
C MET A 138 -4.81 10.35 6.18
N TYR A 139 -3.65 11.00 6.32
CA TYR A 139 -3.55 12.45 6.44
C TYR A 139 -4.23 13.18 5.28
N SER A 140 -4.67 14.40 5.57
CA SER A 140 -5.20 15.30 4.54
C SER A 140 -4.13 15.61 3.49
N ILE A 141 -4.59 15.89 2.27
CA ILE A 141 -3.72 16.24 1.13
C ILE A 141 -2.78 17.40 1.51
N GLY A 142 -3.27 18.42 2.21
CA GLY A 142 -2.46 19.57 2.64
C GLY A 142 -1.29 19.17 3.55
N ARG A 143 -1.53 18.26 4.51
CA ARG A 143 -0.47 17.77 5.40
C ARG A 143 0.54 16.92 4.65
N LEU A 144 0.09 16.07 3.72
CA LEU A 144 1.00 15.27 2.88
C LEU A 144 1.90 16.18 2.02
N LYS A 145 1.33 17.22 1.39
CA LYS A 145 2.11 18.21 0.63
C LYS A 145 3.17 18.90 1.48
N GLN A 146 2.84 19.27 2.72
CA GLN A 146 3.81 19.84 3.66
C GLN A 146 4.94 18.86 3.97
N MET A 147 4.63 17.59 4.22
CA MET A 147 5.66 16.56 4.47
C MET A 147 6.58 16.37 3.26
N TYR A 148 6.04 16.37 2.04
CA TYR A 148 6.85 16.31 0.82
C TYR A 148 7.73 17.54 0.64
N ALA A 149 7.22 18.74 0.92
CA ALA A 149 8.01 19.97 0.86
C ALA A 149 9.17 19.96 1.85
N VAL A 150 8.93 19.54 3.10
CA VAL A 150 9.99 19.41 4.12
C VAL A 150 11.01 18.36 3.70
N ARG A 151 10.57 17.20 3.16
CA ARG A 151 11.48 16.18 2.64
C ARG A 151 12.36 16.75 1.53
N ALA A 152 11.79 17.48 0.57
CA ALA A 152 12.55 18.08 -0.53
C ALA A 152 13.61 19.06 -0.01
N GLN A 153 13.26 19.89 0.96
CA GLN A 153 14.19 20.81 1.63
C GLN A 153 15.35 20.08 2.32
N ILE A 154 15.06 18.99 3.06
CA ILE A 154 16.09 18.22 3.77
C ILE A 154 17.04 17.52 2.79
N LEU A 155 16.52 17.02 1.67
CA LEU A 155 17.29 16.29 0.67
C LEU A 155 17.97 17.19 -0.37
N GLY A 156 17.70 18.50 -0.35
CA GLY A 156 18.20 19.44 -1.36
C GLY A 156 17.58 19.22 -2.75
N GLU A 157 16.35 18.70 -2.80
CA GLU A 157 15.56 18.48 -4.02
C GLU A 157 14.67 19.68 -4.38
N GLU A 158 14.92 20.86 -3.80
CA GLU A 158 14.15 22.07 -4.15
C GLU A 158 14.35 22.37 -5.65
N GLU A 159 13.25 22.42 -6.41
CA GLU A 159 13.28 22.93 -7.78
C GLU A 159 13.74 24.40 -7.71
N GLU A 160 14.88 24.72 -8.35
CA GLU A 160 15.32 26.11 -8.59
C GLU A 160 14.23 26.94 -9.30
#